data_AF-A0A936A6D2-F1
#
_entry.id   AF-A0A936A6D2-F1
#
_cell.length_a   1.000
_cell.length_b   1.000
_cell.length_c   1.000
_cell.angle_alpha   90.00
_cell.angle_beta   90.00
_cell.angle_gamma   90.00
#
_symmetry.space_group_name_H-M   'P 1'
#
loop_
_entity.id
_entity.type
_entity.pdbx_description
1 polymer ?
#
loop_
_entity_poly.entity_id
_entity_poly.type
_entity_poly.pdbx_seq_one_letter_code
_entity_poly.pdbx_strand_id
1 'polypeptide(L)'
;MKIKIISVLLIYFFISSFTCKKEESPLCAHFYIEVTHDTQDNLLTVQTFNGLGPFKIVWSTGASGNSIDVIKPGLYSVTVTDGNACVRTKSITVN
;
A
#
# COMPACT_ATOMS: atom_id res chain seq x y z
N MET A 1 19.27 37.40 -28.78
CA MET A 1 18.04 36.67 -29.16
C MET A 1 18.43 35.32 -29.72
N LYS A 2 17.98 34.23 -29.07
CA LYS A 2 17.93 32.81 -29.50
C LYS A 2 19.27 32.05 -29.67
N ILE A 3 19.48 30.78 -29.33
CA ILE A 3 18.85 29.71 -28.53
C ILE A 3 20.05 28.78 -28.21
N LYS A 4 20.28 28.36 -26.94
CA LYS A 4 21.34 27.38 -26.58
C LYS A 4 20.85 25.95 -26.88
N ILE A 5 21.31 25.34 -27.97
CA ILE A 5 21.05 23.93 -28.33
C ILE A 5 22.33 23.10 -28.11
N ILE A 6 22.69 22.80 -26.85
CA ILE A 6 23.81 21.86 -26.54
C ILE A 6 23.41 20.80 -25.49
N SER A 7 22.15 20.73 -25.04
CA SER A 7 21.77 19.85 -23.92
C SER A 7 20.60 18.92 -24.25
N VAL A 8 20.75 18.06 -25.26
CA VAL A 8 19.71 17.04 -25.56
C VAL A 8 20.28 15.63 -25.81
N LEU A 9 21.58 15.42 -26.08
CA LEU A 9 22.10 14.05 -26.31
C LEU A 9 22.73 13.34 -25.09
N LEU A 10 23.16 14.05 -24.04
CA LEU A 10 23.70 13.45 -22.81
C LEU A 10 22.68 13.27 -21.69
N ILE A 11 21.44 13.72 -21.88
CA ILE A 11 20.33 13.50 -20.92
C ILE A 11 19.55 12.22 -21.27
N TYR A 12 19.64 11.74 -22.52
CA TYR A 12 18.93 10.55 -22.99
C TYR A 12 19.53 9.21 -22.52
N PHE A 13 20.64 9.24 -21.79
CA PHE A 13 21.32 8.03 -21.30
C PHE A 13 21.26 7.84 -19.77
N PHE A 14 20.46 8.65 -19.05
CA PHE A 14 20.45 8.57 -17.58
C PHE A 14 19.08 8.56 -16.91
N ILE A 15 17.98 8.29 -17.60
CA ILE A 15 16.74 7.96 -16.89
C ILE A 15 15.83 6.99 -17.67
N SER A 16 16.42 5.85 -18.06
CA SER A 16 15.71 4.62 -18.43
C SER A 16 15.18 3.84 -17.22
N SER A 17 15.17 4.41 -16.01
CA SER A 17 14.58 3.77 -14.83
C SER A 17 14.20 4.79 -13.74
N PHE A 18 13.28 5.71 -14.04
CA PHE A 18 12.40 6.17 -12.97
C PHE A 18 11.38 5.07 -12.73
N THR A 19 11.78 4.04 -12.00
CA THR A 19 10.83 3.17 -11.33
C THR A 19 10.03 4.10 -10.43
N CYS A 20 8.78 4.39 -10.78
CA CYS A 20 7.86 5.09 -9.89
C CYS A 20 7.82 4.30 -8.59
N LYS A 21 8.52 4.79 -7.55
CA LYS A 21 8.34 4.26 -6.22
C LYS A 21 6.91 4.63 -5.84
N LYS A 22 6.03 3.64 -5.89
CA LYS A 22 4.59 3.69 -5.57
C LYS A 22 4.26 4.37 -4.23
N GLU A 23 5.26 4.51 -3.38
CA GLU A 23 5.20 5.18 -2.08
C GLU A 23 5.29 6.72 -2.17
N GLU A 24 5.79 7.29 -3.27
CA GLU A 24 5.95 8.74 -3.48
C GLU A 24 5.00 9.31 -4.54
N SER A 25 4.06 8.51 -5.07
CA SER A 25 3.01 9.03 -5.94
C SER A 25 2.14 10.03 -5.16
N PRO A 26 1.90 11.27 -5.67
CA PRO A 26 1.06 12.24 -4.98
C PRO A 26 -0.37 11.72 -4.77
N LEU A 27 -0.83 10.79 -5.63
CA LEU A 27 -2.11 10.09 -5.49
C LEU A 27 -2.17 9.14 -4.28
N CYS A 28 -1.02 8.70 -3.79
CA CYS A 28 -0.92 7.79 -2.65
C CYS A 28 -0.53 8.50 -1.35
N ALA A 29 -0.20 9.79 -1.37
CA ALA A 29 0.42 10.46 -0.22
C ALA A 29 -0.45 10.46 1.05
N HIS A 30 -1.78 10.39 0.92
CA HIS A 30 -2.71 10.46 2.06
C HIS A 30 -3.45 9.14 2.36
N PHE A 31 -3.22 8.08 1.57
CA PHE A 31 -3.81 6.78 1.84
C PHE A 31 -3.11 6.11 3.02
N TYR A 32 -3.86 5.64 4.01
CA TYR A 32 -3.35 4.81 5.11
C TYR A 32 -4.39 3.80 5.58
N ILE A 33 -3.93 2.81 6.35
CA ILE A 33 -4.76 1.75 6.90
C ILE A 33 -4.50 1.58 8.38
N GLU A 34 -5.55 1.23 9.13
CA GLU A 34 -5.46 0.83 10.52
C GLU A 34 -5.97 -0.59 10.69
N VAL A 35 -5.34 -1.34 11.60
CA VAL A 35 -5.73 -2.72 11.92
C VAL A 35 -6.07 -2.79 13.38
N THR A 36 -7.24 -3.31 13.70
CA THR A 36 -7.72 -3.53 15.06
C THR A 36 -7.83 -5.03 15.34
N HIS A 37 -7.61 -5.39 16.60
CA HIS A 37 -7.82 -6.74 17.11
C HIS A 37 -8.90 -6.70 18.19
N ASP A 38 -10.02 -7.34 17.92
CA ASP A 38 -11.06 -7.62 18.90
C ASP A 38 -10.75 -8.94 19.61
N THR A 39 -10.37 -8.85 20.88
CA THR A 39 -10.00 -10.02 21.70
C THR A 39 -11.21 -10.82 22.19
N GLN A 40 -12.43 -10.26 22.13
CA GLN A 40 -13.64 -10.98 22.52
C GLN A 40 -14.10 -11.89 21.38
N ASP A 41 -14.10 -11.34 20.16
CA ASP A 41 -14.57 -12.06 18.96
C ASP A 41 -13.44 -12.77 18.20
N ASN A 42 -12.18 -12.66 18.66
CA ASN A 42 -10.99 -13.15 17.95
C ASN A 42 -10.94 -12.65 16.50
N LEU A 43 -11.23 -11.38 16.29
CA LEU A 43 -11.42 -10.80 14.97
C LEU A 43 -10.36 -9.74 14.70
N LEU A 44 -9.64 -9.88 13.59
CA LEU A 44 -8.86 -8.78 13.03
C LEU A 44 -9.70 -8.04 12.00
N THR A 45 -9.71 -6.71 12.09
CA THR A 45 -10.38 -5.85 11.11
C THR A 45 -9.41 -4.83 10.57
N VAL A 46 -9.47 -4.56 9.27
CA VAL A 46 -8.73 -3.48 8.61
C VAL A 46 -9.68 -2.37 8.16
N GLN A 47 -9.31 -1.13 8.43
CA GLN A 47 -9.99 0.07 7.97
C GLN A 47 -9.08 0.85 7.01
N THR A 48 -9.67 1.40 5.96
CA THR A 48 -8.98 2.19 4.94
C THR A 48 -9.38 3.65 5.03
N PHE A 49 -8.39 4.55 5.01
CA PHE A 49 -8.62 5.99 5.09
C PHE A 49 -8.04 6.68 3.87
N ASN A 50 -8.82 7.57 3.26
CA ASN A 50 -8.44 8.36 2.08
C ASN A 50 -7.97 7.54 0.85
N GLY A 51 -8.30 6.24 0.79
CA GLY A 51 -8.09 5.42 -0.39
C GLY A 51 -9.29 5.48 -1.34
N LEU A 52 -9.06 5.23 -2.63
CA LEU A 52 -10.14 5.14 -3.61
C LEU A 52 -10.48 3.69 -3.91
N GLY A 53 -11.77 3.33 -3.86
CA GLY A 53 -12.21 1.99 -4.25
C GLY A 53 -12.04 1.74 -5.76
N PRO A 54 -12.02 0.47 -6.20
CA PRO A 54 -12.18 -0.75 -5.41
C PRO A 54 -10.92 -1.13 -4.61
N PHE A 55 -11.10 -1.74 -3.43
CA PHE A 55 -10.01 -2.21 -2.59
C PHE A 55 -9.75 -3.70 -2.78
N LYS A 56 -8.47 -4.07 -2.91
CA LYS A 56 -7.99 -5.45 -2.83
C LYS A 56 -7.26 -5.64 -1.51
N ILE A 57 -7.83 -6.46 -0.62
CA ILE A 57 -7.29 -6.74 0.70
C ILE A 57 -6.89 -8.20 0.78
N VAL A 58 -5.64 -8.46 1.17
CA VAL A 58 -5.08 -9.81 1.32
C VAL A 58 -4.36 -9.90 2.66
N TRP A 59 -4.68 -10.92 3.44
CA TRP A 59 -4.05 -11.23 4.71
C TRP A 59 -2.92 -12.25 4.53
N SER A 60 -1.97 -12.30 5.47
CA SER A 60 -0.86 -13.27 5.49
C SER A 60 -1.32 -14.72 5.56
N THR A 61 -2.57 -14.96 6.00
CA THR A 61 -3.22 -16.26 6.00
C THR A 61 -3.66 -16.74 4.61
N GLY A 62 -3.60 -15.86 3.59
CA GLY A 62 -4.14 -16.09 2.25
C GLY A 62 -5.62 -15.70 2.12
N ALA A 63 -6.29 -15.33 3.22
CA ALA A 63 -7.65 -14.83 3.19
C ALA A 63 -7.74 -13.43 2.57
N SER A 64 -8.92 -13.09 2.06
CA SER A 64 -9.24 -11.76 1.52
C SER A 64 -10.47 -11.19 2.19
N GLY A 65 -10.53 -9.87 2.34
CA GLY A 65 -11.66 -9.17 2.94
C GLY A 65 -11.23 -8.26 4.08
N ASN A 66 -12.17 -7.47 4.58
CA ASN A 66 -11.90 -6.42 5.57
C ASN A 66 -11.66 -6.98 6.97
N SER A 67 -11.99 -8.25 7.20
CA SER A 67 -11.78 -8.90 8.48
C SER A 67 -11.43 -10.37 8.30
N ILE A 68 -10.75 -10.93 9.30
CA ILE A 68 -10.45 -12.36 9.42
C ILE A 68 -10.58 -12.79 10.88
N ASP A 69 -11.07 -14.01 11.09
CA ASP A 69 -11.02 -14.66 12.41
C ASP A 69 -9.60 -15.19 12.68
N VAL A 70 -9.11 -14.98 13.90
CA VAL A 70 -7.76 -15.37 14.34
C VAL A 70 -7.82 -16.27 15.57
N ILE A 71 -7.75 -17.57 15.34
CA ILE A 71 -7.90 -18.58 16.39
C ILE A 71 -6.56 -18.84 17.12
N LYS A 72 -5.44 -18.38 16.55
CA LYS A 72 -4.10 -18.62 17.08
C LYS A 72 -3.34 -17.32 17.27
N PRO A 73 -2.61 -17.17 18.39
CA PRO A 73 -1.67 -16.07 18.55
C PRO A 73 -0.55 -16.18 17.49
N GLY A 74 -0.01 -15.03 17.10
CA GLY A 74 0.98 -14.94 16.05
C GLY A 74 1.03 -13.56 15.40
N LEU A 75 1.94 -13.43 14.44
CA LEU A 75 2.08 -12.22 13.64
C LEU A 75 1.20 -12.32 12.39
N TYR A 76 0.25 -11.41 12.26
CA TYR A 76 -0.60 -11.27 11.08
C TYR A 76 -0.21 -10.02 10.31
N SER A 77 -0.19 -10.09 8.99
CA SER A 77 -0.03 -8.91 8.15
C SER A 77 -1.17 -8.81 7.14
N VAL A 78 -1.54 -7.59 6.80
CA VAL A 78 -2.53 -7.28 5.78
C VAL A 78 -1.92 -6.36 4.75
N THR A 79 -2.15 -6.66 3.48
CA THR A 79 -1.81 -5.82 2.35
C THR A 79 -3.08 -5.33 1.68
N VAL A 80 -3.25 -4.02 1.65
CA VAL A 80 -4.37 -3.34 1.00
C VAL A 80 -3.86 -2.61 -0.23
N THR A 81 -4.49 -2.86 -1.37
CA THR A 81 -4.30 -2.12 -2.62
C THR A 81 -5.57 -1.34 -2.94
N ASP A 82 -5.46 -0.06 -3.19
CA ASP A 82 -6.59 0.77 -3.63
C ASP A 82 -6.72 0.82 -5.17
N GLY A 83 -7.75 1.49 -5.68
CA GLY A 83 -8.03 1.64 -7.11
C GLY A 83 -7.00 2.48 -7.88
N ASN A 84 -6.22 3.32 -7.19
CA ASN A 84 -5.07 4.03 -7.76
C ASN A 84 -3.80 3.18 -7.74
N ALA A 85 -3.92 1.90 -7.40
CA ALA A 85 -2.82 0.99 -7.19
C ALA A 85 -1.83 1.48 -6.13
N CYS A 86 -2.26 2.22 -5.10
CA CYS A 86 -1.50 2.49 -3.90
C CYS A 86 -1.53 1.25 -3.00
N VAL A 87 -0.39 0.85 -2.42
CA VAL A 87 -0.31 -0.30 -1.50
C VAL A 87 0.06 0.18 -0.11
N ARG A 88 -0.62 -0.39 0.87
CA ARG A 88 -0.29 -0.29 2.29
C ARG A 88 -0.23 -1.66 2.90
N THR A 89 0.77 -1.86 3.74
CA THR A 89 0.91 -3.08 4.53
C THR A 89 0.99 -2.72 6.00
N LYS A 90 0.26 -3.44 6.84
CA LYS A 90 0.32 -3.31 8.30
C LYS A 90 0.44 -4.68 8.91
N SER A 91 1.22 -4.79 9.99
CA SER A 91 1.35 -6.01 10.77
C SER A 91 0.83 -5.78 12.19
N ILE A 92 0.22 -6.80 12.76
CA ILE A 92 -0.30 -6.83 14.12
C ILE A 92 0.05 -8.17 14.78
N THR A 93 0.46 -8.11 16.03
CA THR A 93 0.71 -9.29 16.85
C THR A 93 -0.53 -9.60 17.68
N VAL A 94 -1.04 -10.83 17.54
CA VAL A 94 -2.12 -11.41 18.36
C VAL A 94 -1.46 -12.26 19.43
N ASN A 95 -1.81 -12.02 20.70
CA ASN A 95 -1.25 -12.70 21.88
C ASN A 95 -2.30 -13.58 22.56
#